data_AF-A0A2Z2P1D8-F1
#
_entry.id   AF-A0A2Z2P1D8-F1
#
_cell.length_a   1.000
_cell.length_b   1.000
_cell.length_c   1.000
_cell.angle_alpha   90.00
_cell.angle_beta   90.00
_cell.angle_gamma   90.00
#
_symmetry.space_group_name_H-M   'P 1'
#
loop_
_entity.id
_entity.type
_entity.pdbx_description
1 polymer ?
#
loop_
_entity_poly.entity_id
_entity_poly.type
_entity_poly.pdbx_seq_one_letter_code
_entity_poly.pdbx_strand_id
1 'polypeptide(L)'
;MLDKILLALALTLVSAAPVAGQSDTRYDVDPDSGLRMERYRAPVPADIPGGITLNTEQAIALWQQEKLIFIDVFPPKGLGPDPLDGHWLIPDERLSIPGAVWLPEVGRGTLTDEAVDYFKRNLVRLTNDKPDTSIAFYCTSDCWQSWNAAKRAIDWGYSAVHWLPVGTDGWLELGAELVAVQPINFFDDSTQQAAALTEAPESQTVTDITAEPAFPDAARIFLIDQQGVELEIGNVVFSKNGPDKSGISVEVDSDQFVDQFLSMRPFKCLTGASEWFCYLPYPYELKNEVTTKELTELEYQLLFIWKSVASFGIDAWNGVYYQLEWQPDGSLQGKLLQGDLNVLASPPEPNSHPIELDEFIAEDAQSRLYPSLIIRP
;
A
#
# COMPACT_ATOMS: atom_id res chain seq x y z
N MET A 1 -11.56 64.79 62.71
CA MET A 1 -10.23 64.52 62.11
C MET A 1 -10.40 63.22 61.34
N LEU A 2 -11.03 63.28 60.17
CA LEU A 2 -10.40 63.31 58.84
C LEU A 2 -9.27 62.31 58.70
N ASP A 3 -9.53 61.23 57.96
CA ASP A 3 -8.67 60.61 56.93
C ASP A 3 -9.28 59.25 56.56
N LYS A 4 -9.27 58.70 55.34
CA LYS A 4 -9.09 59.17 53.96
C LYS A 4 -9.51 57.97 53.09
N ILE A 5 -10.16 58.26 51.96
CA ILE A 5 -10.45 57.33 50.84
C ILE A 5 -9.16 56.64 50.39
N LEU A 6 -9.22 55.34 50.02
CA LEU A 6 -8.47 54.83 48.87
C LEU A 6 -9.12 53.56 48.28
N LEU A 7 -9.67 53.74 47.08
CA LEU A 7 -10.04 52.71 46.13
C LEU A 7 -8.75 52.23 45.44
N ALA A 8 -8.48 50.93 45.39
CA ALA A 8 -7.41 50.36 44.57
C ALA A 8 -7.97 49.16 43.78
N LEU A 9 -8.34 49.43 42.53
CA LEU A 9 -8.66 48.41 41.53
C LEU A 9 -7.32 47.84 41.02
N ALA A 10 -6.99 46.61 41.38
CA ALA A 10 -5.83 45.91 40.82
C ALA A 10 -6.21 45.29 39.47
N LEU A 11 -5.72 45.89 38.38
CA LEU A 11 -5.83 45.36 37.02
C LEU A 11 -4.68 44.38 36.78
N THR A 12 -4.94 43.07 36.91
CA THR A 12 -3.96 42.03 36.59
C THR A 12 -3.94 41.78 35.08
N LEU A 13 -2.91 42.29 34.40
CA LEU A 13 -2.57 41.89 33.03
C LEU A 13 -1.99 40.46 33.04
N VAL A 14 -2.76 39.50 32.55
CA VAL A 14 -2.27 38.15 32.24
C VAL A 14 -1.57 38.21 30.90
N SER A 15 -0.23 38.10 30.91
CA SER A 15 0.55 37.89 29.70
C SER A 15 0.41 36.43 29.29
N ALA A 16 -0.41 36.15 28.27
CA ALA A 16 -0.45 34.84 27.63
C ALA A 16 0.76 34.72 26.69
N ALA A 17 1.79 34.00 27.12
CA ALA A 17 2.81 33.52 26.19
C ALA A 17 2.18 32.45 25.29
N PRO A 18 2.44 32.45 23.97
CA PRO A 18 1.98 31.38 23.11
C PRO A 18 2.75 30.12 23.47
N VAL A 19 2.07 29.14 24.06
CA VAL A 19 2.59 27.77 24.12
C VAL A 19 2.52 27.22 22.71
N ALA A 20 3.66 27.21 22.02
CA ALA A 20 3.81 26.39 20.83
C ALA A 20 3.59 24.94 21.26
N GLY A 21 2.49 24.34 20.79
CA GLY A 21 2.21 22.93 21.01
C GLY A 21 3.23 22.09 20.26
N GLN A 22 4.28 21.65 20.95
CA GLN A 22 5.03 20.48 20.54
C GLN A 22 4.09 19.28 20.74
N SER A 23 3.57 18.74 19.65
CA SER A 23 3.03 17.38 19.65
C SER A 23 4.12 16.46 20.21
N ASP A 24 3.74 15.59 21.14
CA ASP A 24 4.65 14.69 21.84
C ASP A 24 5.16 13.62 20.87
N THR A 25 6.20 13.96 20.09
CA THR A 25 6.87 13.10 19.09
C THR A 25 7.61 11.91 19.72
N ARG A 26 7.62 11.80 21.05
CA ARG A 26 8.37 10.79 21.81
C ARG A 26 7.74 9.40 21.81
N TYR A 27 6.45 9.25 21.52
CA TYR A 27 5.83 7.92 21.48
C TYR A 27 6.13 7.16 20.19
N ASP A 28 6.52 7.86 19.13
CA ASP A 28 6.75 7.27 17.80
C ASP A 28 8.19 6.76 17.66
N VAL A 29 9.11 7.22 18.50
CA VAL A 29 10.53 6.83 18.47
C VAL A 29 10.80 5.97 19.69
N ASP A 30 11.27 4.75 19.45
CA ASP A 30 11.64 3.84 20.51
C ASP A 30 12.85 4.41 21.28
N PRO A 31 12.74 4.62 22.61
CA PRO A 31 13.76 5.31 23.39
C PRO A 31 15.07 4.52 23.51
N ASP A 32 15.03 3.20 23.35
CA ASP A 32 16.19 2.32 23.50
C ASP A 32 17.01 2.25 22.21
N SER A 33 16.34 2.03 21.07
CA SER A 33 17.00 1.93 19.76
C SER A 33 17.16 3.28 19.06
N GLY A 34 16.33 4.26 19.39
CA GLY A 34 16.23 5.54 18.70
C GLY A 34 15.53 5.46 17.35
N LEU A 35 14.97 4.30 16.98
CA LEU A 35 14.29 4.09 15.71
C LEU A 35 12.84 4.57 15.77
N ARG A 36 12.34 5.13 14.67
CA ARG A 36 10.92 5.44 14.56
C ARG A 36 10.11 4.18 14.26
N MET A 37 9.04 3.97 15.01
CA MET A 37 8.21 2.76 14.99
C MET A 37 7.02 2.87 14.06
N GLU A 38 6.49 4.08 13.86
CA GLU A 38 5.29 4.32 13.05
C GLU A 38 5.26 5.74 12.49
N ARG A 39 4.24 6.06 11.67
CA ARG A 39 4.05 7.39 11.04
C ARG A 39 5.34 7.91 10.39
N TYR A 40 5.92 7.12 9.48
CA TYR A 40 7.26 7.36 8.93
C TYR A 40 7.39 8.64 8.10
N ARG A 41 6.27 9.22 7.63
CA ARG A 41 6.23 10.53 6.96
C ARG A 41 6.11 11.64 8.01
N ALA A 42 7.25 12.11 8.50
CA ALA A 42 7.35 13.12 9.55
C ALA A 42 8.72 13.80 9.53
N PRO A 43 8.87 14.99 10.14
CA PRO A 43 10.17 15.64 10.28
C PRO A 43 11.22 14.70 10.87
N VAL A 44 12.34 14.55 10.17
CA VAL A 44 13.46 13.69 10.55
C VAL A 44 14.50 14.46 11.37
N PRO A 45 15.40 13.79 12.11
CA PRO A 45 16.50 14.46 12.81
C PRO A 45 17.39 15.24 11.84
N ALA A 46 18.06 16.27 12.33
CA ALA A 46 18.97 17.07 11.51
C ALA A 46 20.23 16.29 11.09
N ASP A 47 20.59 15.24 11.84
CA ASP A 47 21.77 14.43 11.62
C ASP A 47 21.56 12.92 11.87
N ILE A 48 22.51 12.12 11.40
CA ILE A 48 22.59 10.68 11.68
C ILE A 48 23.80 10.40 12.61
N PRO A 49 23.59 10.03 13.87
CA PRO A 49 24.69 9.69 14.77
C PRO A 49 25.50 8.49 14.26
N GLY A 50 26.83 8.63 14.20
CA GLY A 50 27.74 7.59 13.73
C GLY A 50 27.89 7.48 12.21
N GLY A 51 27.22 8.35 11.45
CA GLY A 51 27.33 8.44 9.99
C GLY A 51 27.56 9.87 9.50
N ILE A 52 27.38 10.08 8.20
CA ILE A 52 27.56 11.37 7.53
C ILE A 52 26.23 11.82 6.92
N THR A 53 25.67 12.93 7.40
CA THR A 53 24.49 13.55 6.78
C THR A 53 24.90 14.33 5.54
N LEU A 54 24.30 14.01 4.41
CA LEU A 54 24.54 14.69 3.13
C LEU A 54 23.44 15.71 2.84
N ASN A 55 23.83 16.84 2.27
CA ASN A 55 22.90 17.65 1.47
C ASN A 55 22.89 17.16 0.00
N THR A 56 21.94 17.67 -0.79
CA THR A 56 21.75 17.22 -2.17
C THR A 56 22.96 17.54 -3.05
N GLU A 57 23.59 18.71 -2.91
CA GLU A 57 24.76 19.08 -3.70
C GLU A 57 25.96 18.16 -3.45
N GLN A 58 26.20 17.80 -2.19
CA GLN A 58 27.23 16.83 -1.81
C GLN A 58 26.90 15.44 -2.37
N ALA A 59 25.64 15.01 -2.31
CA ALA A 59 25.21 13.74 -2.87
C ALA A 59 25.42 13.68 -4.39
N ILE A 60 25.04 14.73 -5.13
CA ILE A 60 25.29 14.82 -6.59
C ILE A 60 26.79 14.75 -6.88
N ALA A 61 27.63 15.48 -6.14
CA ALA A 61 29.06 15.48 -6.35
C ALA A 61 29.70 14.10 -6.09
N LEU A 62 29.23 13.36 -5.08
CA LEU A 62 29.69 12.00 -4.77
C LEU A 62 29.18 10.98 -5.79
N TRP A 63 27.94 11.14 -6.26
CA TRP A 63 27.34 10.33 -7.32
C TRP A 63 28.13 10.45 -8.64
N GLN A 64 28.45 11.67 -9.07
CA GLN A 64 29.25 11.92 -10.29
C GLN A 64 30.65 11.32 -10.24
N GLN A 65 31.17 11.06 -9.03
CA GLN A 65 32.49 10.46 -8.83
C GLN A 65 32.43 8.93 -8.67
N GLU A 66 31.23 8.34 -8.70
CA GLU A 66 31.00 6.90 -8.48
C GLU A 66 31.60 6.39 -7.15
N LYS A 67 31.65 7.27 -6.14
CA LYS A 67 32.28 6.98 -4.83
C LYS A 67 31.31 6.43 -3.78
N LEU A 68 30.02 6.36 -4.12
CA LEU A 68 28.96 6.08 -3.18
C LEU A 68 27.94 5.13 -3.80
N ILE A 69 27.61 4.07 -3.08
CA ILE A 69 26.50 3.18 -3.45
C ILE A 69 25.23 3.78 -2.88
N PHE A 70 24.34 4.20 -3.76
CA PHE A 70 23.04 4.77 -3.39
C PHE A 70 22.03 3.64 -3.13
N ILE A 71 21.45 3.62 -1.93
CA ILE A 71 20.45 2.66 -1.49
C ILE A 71 19.14 3.40 -1.25
N ASP A 72 18.20 3.23 -2.17
CA ASP A 72 16.83 3.71 -2.01
C ASP A 72 16.09 2.74 -1.08
N VAL A 73 15.43 3.27 -0.06
CA VAL A 73 14.59 2.46 0.84
C VAL A 73 13.12 2.84 0.77
N PHE A 74 12.70 3.50 -0.32
CA PHE A 74 11.32 3.92 -0.53
C PHE A 74 10.36 2.73 -0.37
N PRO A 75 9.36 2.82 0.53
CA PRO A 75 8.38 1.77 0.68
C PRO A 75 7.39 1.82 -0.50
N PRO A 76 7.30 0.79 -1.37
CA PRO A 76 6.29 0.74 -2.40
C PRO A 76 4.91 0.63 -1.77
N LYS A 77 3.90 1.12 -2.48
CA LYS A 77 2.52 0.84 -2.10
C LYS A 77 2.23 -0.63 -2.42
N GLY A 78 1.61 -1.38 -1.53
CA GLY A 78 1.22 -2.76 -1.79
C GLY A 78 1.56 -3.72 -0.66
N LEU A 79 1.52 -5.02 -0.97
CA LEU A 79 1.59 -6.12 -0.01
C LEU A 79 3.02 -6.53 0.38
N GLY A 80 4.03 -5.81 -0.12
CA GLY A 80 5.43 -6.18 0.08
C GLY A 80 5.90 -7.23 -0.93
N PRO A 81 6.88 -8.07 -0.57
CA PRO A 81 7.36 -9.12 -1.44
C PRO A 81 6.38 -10.30 -1.50
N ASP A 82 6.19 -10.86 -2.68
CA ASP A 82 5.40 -12.07 -2.91
C ASP A 82 5.97 -13.22 -2.04
N PRO A 83 5.14 -13.89 -1.22
CA PRO A 83 5.61 -14.97 -0.34
C PRO A 83 6.15 -16.21 -1.06
N LEU A 84 5.82 -16.41 -2.34
CA LEU A 84 6.23 -17.58 -3.11
C LEU A 84 7.62 -17.42 -3.71
N ASP A 85 7.94 -16.21 -4.19
CA ASP A 85 9.15 -15.99 -4.99
C ASP A 85 9.95 -14.73 -4.61
N GLY A 86 9.47 -13.92 -3.67
CA GLY A 86 10.16 -12.76 -3.14
C GLY A 86 10.09 -11.52 -4.04
N HIS A 87 9.35 -11.55 -5.15
CA HIS A 87 9.21 -10.36 -6.01
C HIS A 87 8.36 -9.31 -5.32
N TRP A 88 8.86 -8.08 -5.28
CA TRP A 88 8.05 -6.98 -4.77
C TRP A 88 6.93 -6.65 -5.74
N LEU A 89 5.71 -6.60 -5.21
CA LEU A 89 4.55 -6.14 -5.97
C LEU A 89 4.59 -4.62 -6.04
N ILE A 90 5.07 -4.10 -7.16
CA ILE A 90 5.27 -2.66 -7.41
C ILE A 90 4.17 -2.15 -8.38
N PRO A 91 3.09 -1.53 -7.88
CA PRO A 91 2.02 -1.02 -8.73
C PRO A 91 2.40 0.29 -9.43
N ASP A 92 3.23 1.10 -8.78
CA ASP A 92 3.69 2.39 -9.29
C ASP A 92 5.21 2.31 -9.56
N GLU A 93 5.64 2.67 -10.77
CA GLU A 93 7.06 2.74 -11.11
C GLU A 93 7.81 3.67 -10.13
N ARG A 94 8.90 3.16 -9.52
CA ARG A 94 9.76 3.96 -8.65
C ARG A 94 10.82 4.67 -9.48
N LEU A 95 10.70 5.99 -9.59
CA LEU A 95 11.77 6.85 -10.09
C LEU A 95 12.76 7.17 -8.95
N SER A 96 14.05 6.97 -9.20
CA SER A 96 15.12 7.15 -8.21
C SER A 96 16.43 7.67 -8.82
N ILE A 97 17.42 7.90 -7.97
CA ILE A 97 18.74 8.41 -8.36
C ILE A 97 19.40 7.38 -9.32
N PRO A 98 19.99 7.82 -10.45
CA PRO A 98 20.59 6.88 -11.40
C PRO A 98 21.65 5.99 -10.78
N GLY A 99 21.55 4.67 -11.02
CA GLY A 99 22.47 3.67 -10.47
C GLY A 99 22.19 3.25 -9.03
N ALA A 100 21.10 3.74 -8.43
CA ALA A 100 20.71 3.31 -7.10
C ALA A 100 20.16 1.88 -7.05
N VAL A 101 20.35 1.25 -5.89
CA VAL A 101 19.82 -0.06 -5.56
C VAL A 101 18.61 0.14 -4.65
N TRP A 102 17.47 -0.42 -5.02
CA TRP A 102 16.25 -0.28 -4.23
C TRP A 102 16.05 -1.47 -3.31
N LEU A 103 16.10 -1.22 -2.00
CA LEU A 103 15.84 -2.18 -0.91
C LEU A 103 14.59 -1.73 -0.15
N PRO A 104 13.39 -2.14 -0.58
CA PRO A 104 12.16 -1.64 0.02
C PRO A 104 11.99 -2.04 1.49
N GLU A 105 11.35 -1.18 2.27
CA GLU A 105 10.85 -1.46 3.64
C GLU A 105 11.89 -1.86 4.71
N VAL A 106 13.19 -1.91 4.38
CA VAL A 106 14.28 -2.19 5.33
C VAL A 106 14.44 -1.13 6.43
N GLY A 107 13.75 0.01 6.26
CA GLY A 107 13.73 1.12 7.19
C GLY A 107 12.59 1.09 8.22
N ARG A 108 11.76 0.05 8.26
CA ARG A 108 10.74 -0.06 9.33
C ARG A 108 11.38 -0.09 10.72
N GLY A 109 10.66 0.43 11.71
CA GLY A 109 11.10 0.45 13.11
C GLY A 109 11.38 -0.95 13.61
N THR A 110 10.41 -1.85 13.45
CA THR A 110 10.58 -3.29 13.63
C THR A 110 10.72 -3.98 12.27
N LEU A 111 11.71 -4.85 12.15
CA LEU A 111 11.88 -5.77 11.03
C LEU A 111 11.62 -7.20 11.50
N THR A 112 11.07 -8.05 10.62
CA THR A 112 11.07 -9.49 10.82
C THR A 112 12.49 -10.05 10.64
N ASP A 113 12.73 -11.27 11.10
CA ASP A 113 14.05 -11.90 10.95
C ASP A 113 14.44 -12.05 9.47
N GLU A 114 13.48 -12.38 8.60
CA GLU A 114 13.70 -12.48 7.15
C GLU A 114 14.06 -11.12 6.54
N ALA A 115 13.42 -10.03 7.00
CA ALA A 115 13.72 -8.68 6.52
C ALA A 115 15.08 -8.19 7.04
N VAL A 116 15.48 -8.59 8.25
CA VAL A 116 16.84 -8.37 8.76
C VAL A 116 17.86 -9.11 7.90
N ASP A 117 17.61 -10.37 7.58
CA ASP A 117 18.50 -11.18 6.76
C ASP A 117 18.59 -10.64 5.33
N TYR A 118 17.46 -10.28 4.71
CA TYR A 118 17.38 -9.58 3.43
C TYR A 118 18.22 -8.30 3.41
N PHE A 119 18.12 -7.48 4.45
CA PHE A 119 18.88 -6.25 4.52
C PHE A 119 20.39 -6.54 4.66
N LYS A 120 20.77 -7.42 5.60
CA LYS A 120 22.17 -7.77 5.85
C LYS A 120 22.85 -8.37 4.63
N ARG A 121 22.23 -9.35 3.98
CA ARG A 121 22.82 -10.04 2.82
C ARG A 121 23.01 -9.08 1.64
N ASN A 122 22.09 -8.14 1.45
CA ASN A 122 22.27 -7.09 0.44
C ASN A 122 23.39 -6.11 0.80
N LEU A 123 23.54 -5.72 2.07
CA LEU A 123 24.68 -4.89 2.48
C LEU A 123 26.02 -5.61 2.26
N VAL A 124 26.11 -6.90 2.60
CA VAL A 124 27.29 -7.73 2.32
C VAL A 124 27.57 -7.78 0.81
N ARG A 125 26.55 -8.04 -0.01
CA ARG A 125 26.67 -8.07 -1.48
C ARG A 125 27.15 -6.73 -2.05
N LEU A 126 26.51 -5.63 -1.67
CA LEU A 126 26.81 -4.30 -2.20
C LEU A 126 28.19 -3.80 -1.78
N THR A 127 28.60 -4.11 -0.54
CA THR A 127 29.90 -3.70 -0.02
C THR A 127 31.02 -4.71 -0.27
N ASN A 128 30.71 -5.85 -0.88
CA ASN A 128 31.62 -7.01 -0.96
C ASN A 128 32.19 -7.39 0.42
N ASP A 129 31.33 -7.39 1.44
CA ASP A 129 31.65 -7.66 2.84
C ASP A 129 32.73 -6.74 3.45
N LYS A 130 32.79 -5.48 2.96
CA LYS A 130 33.73 -4.47 3.44
C LYS A 130 32.98 -3.34 4.13
N PRO A 131 32.90 -3.33 5.47
CA PRO A 131 32.12 -2.36 6.24
C PRO A 131 32.58 -0.90 6.11
N ASP A 132 33.74 -0.64 5.52
CA ASP A 132 34.27 0.70 5.19
C ASP A 132 33.88 1.17 3.78
N THR A 133 33.17 0.36 3.02
CA THR A 133 32.60 0.79 1.72
C THR A 133 31.56 1.88 1.94
N SER A 134 31.68 2.97 1.18
CA SER A 134 30.81 4.13 1.34
C SER A 134 29.43 3.87 0.71
N ILE A 135 28.41 3.84 1.54
CA ILE A 135 27.00 3.62 1.17
C ILE A 135 26.15 4.80 1.61
N ALA A 136 25.09 5.12 0.87
CA ALA A 136 24.14 6.17 1.21
C ALA A 136 22.70 5.65 1.23
N PHE A 137 22.00 5.89 2.33
CA PHE A 137 20.56 5.61 2.43
C PHE A 137 19.74 6.86 2.18
N TYR A 138 18.65 6.70 1.41
CA TYR A 138 17.72 7.79 1.12
C TYR A 138 16.34 7.25 0.73
N CYS A 139 15.36 8.16 0.65
CA CYS A 139 14.00 7.89 0.20
C CYS A 139 13.44 9.16 -0.46
N THR A 140 12.40 9.77 0.10
CA THR A 140 11.91 11.13 -0.15
C THR A 140 12.13 11.99 1.09
N SER A 141 11.79 13.28 1.02
CA SER A 141 11.78 14.17 2.19
C SER A 141 10.85 13.64 3.29
N ASP A 142 11.21 13.97 4.52
CA ASP A 142 10.47 13.58 5.73
C ASP A 142 10.22 12.07 5.82
N CYS A 143 11.16 11.25 5.33
CA CYS A 143 11.05 9.80 5.40
C CYS A 143 11.99 9.20 6.46
N TRP A 144 11.40 8.80 7.58
CA TRP A 144 12.11 8.13 8.67
C TRP A 144 12.66 6.74 8.32
N GLN A 145 12.11 6.06 7.31
CA GLN A 145 12.65 4.76 6.91
C GLN A 145 14.11 4.86 6.43
N SER A 146 14.47 5.93 5.72
CA SER A 146 15.87 6.17 5.32
C SER A 146 16.81 6.38 6.50
N TRP A 147 16.35 7.11 7.53
CA TRP A 147 17.12 7.34 8.75
C TRP A 147 17.28 6.05 9.56
N ASN A 148 16.19 5.30 9.75
CA ASN A 148 16.20 4.02 10.45
C ASN A 148 17.14 3.01 9.77
N ALA A 149 17.11 2.91 8.44
CA ALA A 149 17.99 2.02 7.68
C ALA A 149 19.46 2.40 7.86
N ALA A 150 19.80 3.70 7.79
CA ALA A 150 21.14 4.20 8.05
C ALA A 150 21.62 3.87 9.47
N LYS A 151 20.80 4.17 10.48
CA LYS A 151 21.10 3.89 11.89
C LYS A 151 21.37 2.41 12.12
N ARG A 152 20.54 1.54 11.54
CA ARG A 152 20.68 0.10 11.66
C ARG A 152 21.96 -0.43 11.00
N ALA A 153 22.34 0.09 9.83
CA ALA A 153 23.61 -0.27 9.20
C ALA A 153 24.82 0.16 10.05
N ILE A 154 24.77 1.36 10.64
CA ILE A 154 25.80 1.84 11.58
C ILE A 154 25.92 0.91 12.79
N ASP A 155 24.78 0.54 13.40
CA ASP A 155 24.74 -0.36 14.55
C ASP A 155 25.27 -1.77 14.23
N TRP A 156 25.18 -2.20 12.96
CA TRP A 156 25.77 -3.43 12.47
C TRP A 156 27.26 -3.32 12.09
N GLY A 157 27.88 -2.16 12.29
CA GLY A 157 29.32 -1.97 12.15
C GLY A 157 29.78 -1.40 10.80
N TYR A 158 28.86 -0.96 9.93
CA TYR A 158 29.23 -0.20 8.74
C TYR A 158 29.72 1.19 9.15
N SER A 159 30.93 1.54 8.73
CA SER A 159 31.67 2.72 9.23
C SER A 159 31.65 3.92 8.27
N ALA A 160 31.26 3.70 7.01
CA ALA A 160 31.17 4.74 5.98
C ALA A 160 29.72 4.96 5.52
N VAL A 161 28.78 4.98 6.47
CA VAL A 161 27.35 5.18 6.20
C VAL A 161 27.05 6.66 6.04
N HIS A 162 26.41 7.00 4.93
CA HIS A 162 25.89 8.31 4.61
C HIS A 162 24.36 8.26 4.62
N TRP A 163 23.73 9.38 4.95
CA TRP A 163 22.27 9.53 4.91
C TRP A 163 21.91 10.82 4.18
N LEU A 164 21.06 10.73 3.16
CA LEU A 164 20.56 11.87 2.39
C LEU A 164 19.09 12.12 2.77
N PRO A 165 18.79 13.09 3.64
CA PRO A 165 17.46 13.25 4.25
C PRO A 165 16.37 13.65 3.26
N VAL A 166 16.71 14.50 2.29
CA VAL A 166 15.77 15.07 1.30
C VAL A 166 15.52 14.10 0.13
N GLY A 167 16.40 13.09 -0.03
CA GLY A 167 16.27 12.03 -1.00
C GLY A 167 15.99 12.50 -2.42
N THR A 168 15.03 11.85 -3.09
CA THR A 168 14.67 12.15 -4.49
C THR A 168 14.04 13.53 -4.68
N ASP A 169 13.41 14.11 -3.66
CA ASP A 169 12.75 15.41 -3.79
C ASP A 169 13.81 16.51 -3.95
N GLY A 170 14.86 16.47 -3.13
CA GLY A 170 15.99 17.40 -3.24
C GLY A 170 16.73 17.25 -4.56
N TRP A 171 16.84 16.01 -5.06
CA TRP A 171 17.43 15.72 -6.37
C TRP A 171 16.68 16.42 -7.50
N LEU A 172 15.34 16.34 -7.48
CA LEU A 172 14.46 17.02 -8.44
C LEU A 172 14.50 18.56 -8.28
N GLU A 173 14.58 19.08 -7.06
CA GLU A 173 14.68 20.51 -6.79
C GLU A 173 15.92 21.15 -7.42
N LEU A 174 17.03 20.41 -7.51
CA LEU A 174 18.24 20.84 -8.21
C LEU A 174 18.20 20.59 -9.72
N GLY A 175 17.06 20.13 -10.25
CA GLY A 175 16.84 19.89 -11.68
C GLY A 175 17.57 18.65 -12.22
N ALA A 176 18.01 17.75 -11.34
CA ALA A 176 18.65 16.50 -11.76
C ALA A 176 17.59 15.44 -12.09
N GLU A 177 17.89 14.59 -13.08
CA GLU A 177 16.96 13.58 -13.58
C GLU A 177 16.94 12.34 -12.67
N LEU A 178 15.76 11.73 -12.54
CA LEU A 178 15.56 10.43 -11.92
C LEU A 178 15.28 9.38 -13.01
N VAL A 179 15.60 8.12 -12.72
CA VAL A 179 15.35 6.98 -13.60
C VAL A 179 14.54 5.92 -12.89
N ALA A 180 13.80 5.13 -13.65
CA ALA A 180 13.11 3.97 -13.12
C ALA A 180 14.11 2.98 -12.52
N VAL A 181 13.82 2.50 -11.30
CA VAL A 181 14.59 1.46 -10.63
C VAL A 181 13.69 0.29 -10.27
N GLN A 182 14.27 -0.91 -10.30
CA GLN A 182 13.59 -2.14 -9.91
C GLN A 182 14.02 -2.54 -8.50
N PRO A 183 13.10 -3.10 -7.69
CA PRO A 183 13.42 -3.54 -6.34
C PRO A 183 14.26 -4.82 -6.41
N ILE A 184 15.13 -4.98 -5.41
CA ILE A 184 15.86 -6.24 -5.24
C ILE A 184 14.93 -7.29 -4.65
N ASN A 185 14.85 -8.45 -5.31
CA ASN A 185 14.05 -9.59 -4.88
C ASN A 185 14.37 -9.97 -3.42
N PHE A 186 13.31 -10.17 -2.65
CA PHE A 186 13.36 -10.38 -1.21
C PHE A 186 13.92 -11.74 -0.79
N PHE A 187 14.01 -12.74 -1.68
CA PHE A 187 14.57 -14.06 -1.36
C PHE A 187 15.96 -14.29 -1.95
N ASP A 188 16.24 -13.85 -3.17
CA ASP A 188 17.46 -14.25 -3.89
C ASP A 188 18.39 -13.11 -4.32
N ASP A 189 18.06 -11.87 -3.98
CA ASP A 189 18.85 -10.66 -4.28
C ASP A 189 18.98 -10.31 -5.77
N SER A 190 18.21 -10.96 -6.64
CA SER A 190 18.16 -10.64 -8.07
C SER A 190 17.38 -9.34 -8.32
N THR A 191 17.67 -8.68 -9.43
CA THR A 191 16.74 -7.71 -10.04
C THR A 191 15.98 -8.43 -11.14
N GLN A 192 14.72 -8.05 -11.41
CA GLN A 192 13.95 -8.59 -12.55
C GLN A 192 14.69 -8.46 -13.91
N GLN A 193 15.64 -7.51 -14.00
CA GLN A 193 16.49 -7.32 -15.16
C GLN A 193 17.65 -8.33 -15.27
N ALA A 194 18.09 -8.92 -14.16
CA ALA A 194 19.11 -9.98 -14.13
C ALA A 194 18.52 -11.36 -14.51
N ALA A 195 17.28 -11.65 -14.10
CA ALA A 195 16.58 -12.89 -14.50
C ALA A 195 16.32 -12.95 -16.01
N ALA A 196 16.05 -11.80 -16.64
CA ALA A 196 15.89 -11.68 -18.10
C ALA A 196 17.19 -11.85 -18.91
N LEU A 197 18.36 -11.90 -18.25
CA LEU A 197 19.68 -12.01 -18.91
C LEU A 197 20.39 -13.34 -18.64
N THR A 198 19.89 -14.19 -17.76
CA THR A 198 20.51 -15.49 -17.42
C THR A 198 19.78 -16.70 -17.97
N GLU A 199 18.55 -16.56 -18.47
CA GLU A 199 17.86 -17.63 -19.18
C GLU A 199 17.86 -17.34 -20.68
N ALA A 200 18.89 -17.83 -21.37
CA ALA A 200 18.76 -18.12 -22.78
C ALA A 200 17.86 -19.36 -22.90
N PRO A 201 16.65 -19.28 -23.49
CA PRO A 201 15.91 -20.49 -23.81
C PRO A 201 16.56 -21.05 -25.08
N GLU A 202 17.23 -22.20 -24.94
CA GLU A 202 17.43 -23.09 -26.07
C GLU A 202 16.07 -23.37 -26.72
N SER A 203 15.91 -22.87 -27.94
CA SER A 203 15.05 -23.39 -29.01
C SER A 203 13.89 -24.28 -28.54
N GLN A 204 12.83 -23.66 -28.06
CA GLN A 204 11.50 -24.24 -28.22
C GLN A 204 10.63 -23.21 -28.94
N THR A 205 10.15 -23.66 -30.10
CA THR A 205 9.21 -22.97 -30.97
C THR A 205 8.00 -22.51 -30.17
N VAL A 206 7.98 -21.24 -29.78
CA VAL A 206 6.77 -20.56 -29.29
C VAL A 206 5.89 -20.33 -30.51
N THR A 207 4.90 -21.19 -30.67
CA THR A 207 3.71 -20.84 -31.45
C THR A 207 3.00 -19.70 -30.73
N ASP A 208 2.94 -18.57 -31.41
CA ASP A 208 2.02 -17.47 -31.22
C ASP A 208 0.65 -17.93 -30.70
N ILE A 209 0.31 -17.53 -29.47
CA ILE A 209 -1.07 -17.46 -28.98
C ILE A 209 -1.21 -16.13 -28.24
N THR A 210 -1.45 -15.07 -29.00
CA THR A 210 -2.29 -13.97 -28.51
C THR A 210 -3.72 -14.51 -28.38
N ALA A 211 -4.05 -15.11 -27.24
CA ALA A 211 -5.46 -15.32 -26.88
C ALA A 211 -5.92 -14.07 -26.15
N GLU A 212 -6.89 -13.35 -26.71
CA GLU A 212 -7.63 -12.35 -25.95
C GLU A 212 -8.24 -13.03 -24.70
N PRO A 213 -8.24 -12.36 -23.53
CA PRO A 213 -8.82 -12.91 -22.32
C PRO A 213 -10.28 -13.27 -22.60
N ALA A 214 -10.63 -14.54 -22.39
CA ALA A 214 -11.97 -15.05 -22.60
C ALA A 214 -12.56 -15.48 -21.27
N PHE A 215 -13.86 -15.21 -21.08
CA PHE A 215 -14.56 -15.69 -19.89
C PHE A 215 -14.59 -17.22 -19.85
N PRO A 216 -14.25 -17.85 -18.70
CA PRO A 216 -14.40 -19.29 -18.52
C PRO A 216 -15.89 -19.66 -18.40
N ASP A 217 -16.26 -20.95 -18.48
CA ASP A 217 -17.66 -21.37 -18.24
C ASP A 217 -18.13 -21.04 -16.81
N ALA A 218 -17.21 -21.13 -15.84
CA ALA A 218 -17.44 -20.76 -14.45
C ALA A 218 -16.13 -20.30 -13.80
N ALA A 219 -16.25 -19.49 -12.75
CA ALA A 219 -15.15 -19.06 -11.90
C ALA A 219 -15.61 -18.98 -10.44
N ARG A 220 -14.66 -19.14 -9.52
CA ARG A 220 -14.85 -18.96 -8.08
C ARG A 220 -14.44 -17.56 -7.66
N ILE A 221 -15.09 -17.05 -6.62
CA ILE A 221 -14.93 -15.70 -6.10
C ILE A 221 -14.28 -15.81 -4.73
N PHE A 222 -13.15 -15.14 -4.56
CA PHE A 222 -12.35 -15.15 -3.35
C PHE A 222 -12.22 -13.72 -2.82
N LEU A 223 -12.49 -13.54 -1.53
CA LEU A 223 -11.99 -12.38 -0.79
C LEU A 223 -10.58 -12.69 -0.33
N ILE A 224 -9.66 -11.76 -0.49
CA ILE A 224 -8.26 -11.90 -0.08
C ILE A 224 -8.07 -11.03 1.14
N ASP A 225 -7.64 -11.62 2.26
CA ASP A 225 -7.37 -10.86 3.47
C ASP A 225 -6.02 -10.13 3.42
N GLN A 226 -5.71 -9.35 4.46
CA GLN A 226 -4.46 -8.61 4.59
C GLN A 226 -3.20 -9.48 4.60
N GLN A 227 -3.34 -10.77 4.91
CA GLN A 227 -2.26 -11.76 4.93
C GLN A 227 -2.19 -12.53 3.60
N GLY A 228 -3.05 -12.21 2.62
CA GLY A 228 -3.14 -12.93 1.36
C GLY A 228 -3.90 -14.25 1.47
N VAL A 229 -4.57 -14.54 2.59
CA VAL A 229 -5.38 -15.74 2.74
C VAL A 229 -6.64 -15.59 1.91
N GLU A 230 -6.87 -16.57 1.05
CA GLU A 230 -8.06 -16.62 0.21
C GLU A 230 -9.25 -17.19 0.98
N LEU A 231 -10.36 -16.49 0.91
CA LEU A 231 -11.65 -16.91 1.42
C LEU A 231 -12.63 -17.06 0.26
N GLU A 232 -12.98 -18.29 -0.07
CA GLU A 232 -14.01 -18.56 -1.09
C GLU A 232 -15.37 -18.09 -0.57
N ILE A 233 -16.01 -17.17 -1.30
CA ILE A 233 -17.29 -16.56 -0.94
C ILE A 233 -18.43 -16.89 -1.91
N GLY A 234 -18.12 -17.58 -3.03
CA GLY A 234 -19.11 -17.92 -4.02
C GLY A 234 -18.53 -18.20 -5.40
N ASN A 235 -19.38 -18.15 -6.42
CA ASN A 235 -19.03 -18.43 -7.80
C ASN A 235 -19.80 -17.55 -8.78
N VAL A 236 -19.26 -17.45 -9.99
CA VAL A 236 -19.93 -16.85 -11.15
C VAL A 236 -19.93 -17.85 -12.30
N VAL A 237 -21.09 -18.01 -12.94
CA VAL A 237 -21.24 -18.79 -14.17
C VAL A 237 -21.37 -17.83 -15.34
N PHE A 238 -20.61 -18.07 -16.40
CA PHE A 238 -20.69 -17.28 -17.62
C PHE A 238 -21.39 -18.08 -18.73
N SER A 239 -22.26 -17.40 -19.45
CA SER A 239 -22.99 -17.96 -20.59
C SER A 239 -22.68 -17.16 -21.84
N LYS A 240 -22.19 -17.84 -22.89
CA LYS A 240 -21.80 -17.16 -24.12
C LYS A 240 -23.02 -16.57 -24.82
N ASN A 241 -23.10 -15.24 -24.88
CA ASN A 241 -24.21 -14.48 -25.49
C ASN A 241 -23.80 -13.74 -26.77
N GLY A 242 -22.52 -13.79 -27.15
CA GLY A 242 -21.98 -13.20 -28.37
C GLY A 242 -20.48 -13.46 -28.54
N PRO A 243 -19.83 -12.83 -29.54
CA PRO A 243 -18.39 -12.90 -29.71
C PRO A 243 -17.64 -12.31 -28.49
N ASP A 244 -18.10 -11.17 -27.96
CA ASP A 244 -17.44 -10.45 -26.85
C ASP A 244 -18.38 -10.24 -25.63
N LYS A 245 -19.50 -10.96 -25.59
CA LYS A 245 -20.56 -10.79 -24.58
C LYS A 245 -20.83 -12.09 -23.85
N SER A 246 -20.86 -12.02 -22.53
CA SER A 246 -21.18 -13.15 -21.67
C SER A 246 -22.26 -12.76 -20.67
N GLY A 247 -23.34 -13.52 -20.62
CA GLY A 247 -24.30 -13.43 -19.53
C GLY A 247 -23.67 -13.97 -18.23
N ILE A 248 -23.97 -13.35 -17.10
CA ILE A 248 -23.43 -13.73 -15.79
C ILE A 248 -24.52 -14.16 -14.83
N SER A 249 -24.21 -15.17 -14.02
CA SER A 249 -25.01 -15.56 -12.86
C SER A 249 -24.08 -15.68 -11.67
N VAL A 250 -24.18 -14.74 -10.73
CA VAL A 250 -23.35 -14.69 -9.52
C VAL A 250 -24.11 -15.29 -8.34
N GLU A 251 -23.46 -16.19 -7.63
CA GLU A 251 -23.93 -16.76 -6.38
C GLU A 251 -22.91 -16.48 -5.28
N VAL A 252 -23.28 -15.63 -4.31
CA VAL A 252 -22.48 -15.34 -3.12
C VAL A 252 -23.05 -16.15 -1.96
N ASP A 253 -22.45 -17.32 -1.75
CA ASP A 253 -22.77 -18.21 -0.65
C ASP A 253 -21.52 -18.97 -0.20
N SER A 254 -21.32 -19.04 1.11
CA SER A 254 -20.18 -19.70 1.74
C SER A 254 -20.56 -20.04 3.18
N ASP A 255 -20.01 -21.14 3.70
CA ASP A 255 -20.26 -21.60 5.07
C ASP A 255 -19.72 -20.64 6.14
N GLN A 256 -18.85 -19.71 5.73
CA GLN A 256 -18.28 -18.67 6.57
C GLN A 256 -19.23 -17.50 6.78
N PHE A 257 -20.24 -17.32 5.92
CA PHE A 257 -21.22 -16.27 6.09
C PHE A 257 -22.18 -16.62 7.22
N VAL A 258 -22.39 -15.66 8.12
CA VAL A 258 -23.41 -15.74 9.17
C VAL A 258 -24.51 -14.75 8.85
N ASP A 259 -25.76 -15.20 8.91
CA ASP A 259 -26.91 -14.32 8.81
C ASP A 259 -26.98 -13.38 10.03
N GLN A 260 -26.96 -12.09 9.76
CA GLN A 260 -27.10 -11.03 10.75
C GLN A 260 -28.33 -10.18 10.43
N PHE A 261 -29.14 -9.89 11.45
CA PHE A 261 -30.33 -9.06 11.26
C PHE A 261 -29.97 -7.60 11.55
N LEU A 262 -29.49 -6.90 10.53
CA LEU A 262 -29.04 -5.51 10.62
C LEU A 262 -30.07 -4.60 9.96
N SER A 263 -30.49 -3.55 10.67
CA SER A 263 -31.49 -2.59 10.18
C SER A 263 -32.78 -3.26 9.66
N MET A 264 -33.26 -4.26 10.42
CA MET A 264 -34.46 -5.05 10.12
C MET A 264 -34.40 -5.89 8.83
N ARG A 265 -33.21 -6.14 8.29
CA ARG A 265 -33.01 -6.99 7.11
C ARG A 265 -31.94 -8.05 7.38
N PRO A 266 -32.05 -9.23 6.76
CA PRO A 266 -30.99 -10.22 6.82
C PRO A 266 -29.81 -9.79 5.94
N PHE A 267 -28.61 -9.87 6.49
CA PHE A 267 -27.35 -9.68 5.77
C PHE A 267 -26.47 -10.89 6.01
N LYS A 268 -25.85 -11.39 4.94
CA LYS A 268 -24.77 -12.39 5.05
C LYS A 268 -23.49 -11.64 5.41
N CYS A 269 -22.93 -11.91 6.60
CA CYS A 269 -21.74 -11.22 7.09
C CYS A 269 -20.63 -12.18 7.48
N LEU A 270 -19.40 -11.83 7.11
CA LEU A 270 -18.18 -12.39 7.66
C LEU A 270 -17.85 -11.62 8.93
N THR A 271 -17.88 -12.30 10.07
CA THR A 271 -17.69 -11.67 11.38
C THR A 271 -16.24 -11.82 11.84
N GLY A 272 -15.43 -10.77 11.62
CA GLY A 272 -14.07 -10.70 12.10
C GLY A 272 -13.96 -10.13 13.52
N ALA A 273 -12.80 -10.34 14.16
CA ALA A 273 -12.48 -9.76 15.47
C ALA A 273 -12.24 -8.23 15.40
N SER A 274 -11.84 -7.71 14.24
CA SER A 274 -11.53 -6.29 14.00
C SER A 274 -12.72 -5.53 13.37
N GLU A 275 -13.36 -6.12 12.37
CA GLU A 275 -14.53 -5.57 11.69
C GLU A 275 -15.43 -6.68 11.12
N TRP A 276 -16.67 -6.33 10.78
CA TRP A 276 -17.56 -7.21 10.05
C TRP A 276 -17.65 -6.76 8.60
N PHE A 277 -17.72 -7.72 7.70
CA PHE A 277 -17.80 -7.50 6.27
C PHE A 277 -19.07 -8.16 5.74
N CYS A 278 -20.05 -7.35 5.34
CA CYS A 278 -21.39 -7.82 5.00
C CYS A 278 -21.65 -7.67 3.50
N TYR A 279 -22.10 -8.75 2.87
CA TYR A 279 -22.52 -8.72 1.47
C TYR A 279 -23.80 -7.89 1.32
N LEU A 280 -23.80 -6.98 0.35
CA LEU A 280 -24.93 -6.12 0.00
C LEU A 280 -25.41 -6.50 -1.41
N PRO A 281 -26.46 -7.33 -1.53
CA PRO A 281 -27.04 -7.61 -2.84
C PRO A 281 -27.60 -6.33 -3.47
N TYR A 282 -27.22 -6.05 -4.71
CA TYR A 282 -27.80 -4.95 -5.46
C TYR A 282 -29.30 -5.23 -5.73
N PRO A 283 -30.22 -4.34 -5.33
CA PRO A 283 -31.66 -4.67 -5.27
C PRO A 283 -32.43 -4.34 -6.56
N TYR A 284 -31.78 -3.79 -7.59
CA TYR A 284 -32.43 -3.31 -8.82
C TYR A 284 -32.04 -4.15 -10.04
N GLU A 285 -32.73 -3.92 -11.16
CA GLU A 285 -32.53 -4.68 -12.39
C GLU A 285 -31.19 -4.35 -13.05
N LEU A 286 -30.43 -5.40 -13.33
CA LEU A 286 -29.15 -5.43 -14.04
C LEU A 286 -29.32 -6.20 -15.35
N LYS A 287 -28.53 -5.88 -16.38
CA LYS A 287 -28.55 -6.64 -17.65
C LYS A 287 -27.97 -8.03 -17.48
N ASN A 288 -27.15 -8.23 -16.45
CA ASN A 288 -26.43 -9.48 -16.19
C ASN A 288 -25.60 -9.91 -17.40
N GLU A 289 -24.94 -8.97 -18.06
CA GLU A 289 -24.08 -9.20 -19.22
C GLU A 289 -22.79 -8.39 -19.08
N VAL A 290 -21.66 -9.03 -19.32
CA VAL A 290 -20.33 -8.38 -19.29
C VAL A 290 -19.61 -8.55 -20.62
N THR A 291 -18.64 -7.68 -20.85
CA THR A 291 -17.64 -7.82 -21.92
C THR A 291 -16.25 -7.79 -21.30
N THR A 292 -15.22 -8.13 -22.08
CA THR A 292 -13.82 -8.06 -21.61
C THR A 292 -13.38 -6.63 -21.26
N LYS A 293 -14.14 -5.60 -21.66
CA LYS A 293 -13.87 -4.18 -21.41
C LYS A 293 -14.84 -3.54 -20.41
N GLU A 294 -16.00 -4.15 -20.19
CA GLU A 294 -17.07 -3.62 -19.35
C GLU A 294 -17.48 -4.70 -18.34
N LEU A 295 -16.98 -4.57 -17.11
CA LEU A 295 -17.19 -5.53 -16.02
C LEU A 295 -18.18 -5.02 -14.96
N THR A 296 -18.76 -3.84 -15.15
CA THR A 296 -19.57 -3.14 -14.14
C THR A 296 -20.78 -3.91 -13.67
N GLU A 297 -21.40 -4.70 -14.53
CA GLU A 297 -22.53 -5.58 -14.18
C GLU A 297 -22.12 -6.68 -13.18
N LEU A 298 -20.86 -7.11 -13.22
CA LEU A 298 -20.28 -8.05 -12.25
C LEU A 298 -19.85 -7.33 -10.96
N GLU A 299 -19.24 -6.15 -11.07
CA GLU A 299 -18.86 -5.30 -9.92
C GLU A 299 -20.07 -4.97 -9.04
N TYR A 300 -21.21 -4.64 -9.67
CA TYR A 300 -22.47 -4.33 -8.98
C TYR A 300 -23.10 -5.54 -8.27
N GLN A 301 -22.75 -6.76 -8.65
CA GLN A 301 -23.19 -7.97 -7.95
C GLN A 301 -22.25 -8.34 -6.79
N LEU A 302 -21.19 -7.57 -6.56
CA LEU A 302 -20.16 -7.82 -5.56
C LEU A 302 -19.94 -6.58 -4.66
N LEU A 303 -21.04 -6.01 -4.19
CA LEU A 303 -21.02 -4.89 -3.25
C LEU A 303 -20.99 -5.39 -1.80
N PHE A 304 -20.25 -4.69 -0.97
CA PHE A 304 -20.14 -5.01 0.46
C PHE A 304 -20.26 -3.75 1.30
N ILE A 305 -20.52 -3.93 2.59
CA ILE A 305 -20.46 -2.88 3.60
C ILE A 305 -19.60 -3.40 4.75
N TRP A 306 -18.66 -2.58 5.20
CA TRP A 306 -17.92 -2.87 6.42
C TRP A 306 -18.57 -2.16 7.62
N LYS A 307 -18.44 -2.75 8.82
CA LYS A 307 -18.79 -2.06 10.07
C LYS A 307 -17.83 -2.43 11.18
N SER A 308 -17.60 -1.50 12.10
CA SER A 308 -16.88 -1.81 13.33
C SER A 308 -17.65 -2.82 14.17
N VAL A 309 -16.94 -3.63 14.96
CA VAL A 309 -17.56 -4.59 15.90
C VAL A 309 -18.43 -3.89 16.95
N ALA A 310 -18.06 -2.65 17.34
CA ALA A 310 -18.80 -1.85 18.31
C ALA A 310 -20.09 -1.22 17.76
N SER A 311 -20.24 -1.13 16.44
CA SER A 311 -21.42 -0.53 15.81
C SER A 311 -22.65 -1.44 15.94
N PHE A 312 -23.78 -0.87 16.37
CA PHE A 312 -25.05 -1.60 16.51
C PHE A 312 -25.74 -1.88 15.16
N GLY A 313 -25.62 -0.97 14.19
CA GLY A 313 -26.26 -1.08 12.87
C GLY A 313 -25.26 -1.19 11.71
N ILE A 314 -25.81 -1.27 10.51
CA ILE A 314 -25.08 -1.14 9.24
C ILE A 314 -25.34 0.24 8.64
N ASP A 315 -24.33 0.82 8.02
CA ASP A 315 -24.40 2.13 7.35
C ASP A 315 -23.79 2.00 5.96
N ALA A 316 -24.59 2.28 4.93
CA ALA A 316 -24.15 2.19 3.53
C ALA A 316 -23.10 3.25 3.17
N TRP A 317 -22.88 4.25 4.04
CA TRP A 317 -21.73 5.16 3.94
C TRP A 317 -20.39 4.41 4.00
N ASN A 318 -20.35 3.25 4.68
CA ASN A 318 -19.17 2.38 4.76
C ASN A 318 -19.13 1.37 3.61
N GLY A 319 -19.54 1.82 2.42
CA GLY A 319 -19.63 0.98 1.24
C GLY A 319 -18.27 0.53 0.75
N VAL A 320 -18.25 -0.68 0.22
CA VAL A 320 -17.07 -1.32 -0.36
C VAL A 320 -17.42 -1.76 -1.78
N TYR A 321 -16.61 -1.29 -2.71
CA TYR A 321 -16.72 -1.54 -4.13
C TYR A 321 -15.41 -2.15 -4.62
N TYR A 322 -15.47 -3.23 -5.38
CA TYR A 322 -14.28 -3.81 -6.03
C TYR A 322 -14.29 -3.46 -7.52
N GLN A 323 -13.36 -2.62 -7.94
CA GLN A 323 -13.14 -2.33 -9.35
C GLN A 323 -12.32 -3.46 -9.98
N LEU A 324 -12.92 -4.19 -10.91
CA LEU A 324 -12.38 -5.41 -11.51
C LEU A 324 -11.52 -5.09 -12.73
N GLU A 325 -10.35 -5.73 -12.79
CA GLU A 325 -9.43 -5.66 -13.91
C GLU A 325 -8.91 -7.06 -14.27
N TRP A 326 -8.80 -7.33 -15.58
CA TRP A 326 -8.19 -8.55 -16.09
C TRP A 326 -6.71 -8.62 -15.75
N GLN A 327 -6.30 -9.78 -15.26
CA GLN A 327 -4.91 -10.11 -15.02
C GLN A 327 -4.34 -10.94 -16.18
N PRO A 328 -3.01 -10.93 -16.39
CA PRO A 328 -2.37 -11.69 -17.47
C PRO A 328 -2.61 -13.20 -17.41
N ASP A 329 -2.90 -13.75 -16.23
CA ASP A 329 -3.20 -15.16 -16.00
C ASP A 329 -4.66 -15.54 -16.33
N GLY A 330 -5.47 -14.57 -16.77
CA GLY A 330 -6.89 -14.75 -17.07
C GLY A 330 -7.81 -14.72 -15.84
N SER A 331 -7.32 -14.31 -14.67
CA SER A 331 -8.17 -13.98 -13.52
C SER A 331 -8.67 -12.53 -13.59
N LEU A 332 -9.72 -12.22 -12.84
CA LEU A 332 -10.13 -10.85 -12.56
C LEU A 332 -9.70 -10.49 -11.15
N GLN A 333 -9.00 -9.39 -10.99
CA GLN A 333 -8.66 -8.84 -9.68
C GLN A 333 -9.47 -7.58 -9.40
N GLY A 334 -10.12 -7.55 -8.25
CA GLY A 334 -10.89 -6.43 -7.73
C GLY A 334 -10.05 -5.58 -6.79
N LYS A 335 -9.80 -4.33 -7.18
CA LYS A 335 -9.21 -3.31 -6.31
C LYS A 335 -10.30 -2.70 -5.43
N LEU A 336 -10.10 -2.74 -4.10
CA LEU A 336 -11.05 -2.16 -3.16
C LEU A 336 -11.05 -0.63 -3.24
N LEU A 337 -12.26 -0.07 -3.35
CA LEU A 337 -12.60 1.31 -3.19
C LEU A 337 -13.67 1.44 -2.08
N GLN A 338 -13.60 2.53 -1.32
CA GLN A 338 -14.53 2.82 -0.24
C GLN A 338 -15.32 4.09 -0.55
N GLY A 339 -16.62 4.09 -0.30
CA GLY A 339 -17.45 5.24 -0.60
C GLY A 339 -18.90 5.05 -0.20
N ASP A 340 -19.70 6.08 -0.47
CA ASP A 340 -21.09 6.13 -0.07
C ASP A 340 -22.00 5.31 -1.00
N LEU A 341 -22.58 4.22 -0.48
CA LEU A 341 -23.58 3.42 -1.18
C LEU A 341 -25.02 3.84 -0.84
N ASN A 342 -25.24 4.93 -0.09
CA ASN A 342 -26.60 5.44 0.19
C ASN A 342 -27.33 5.89 -1.07
N VAL A 343 -26.62 6.14 -2.18
CA VAL A 343 -27.24 6.35 -3.50
C VAL A 343 -28.16 5.19 -3.91
N LEU A 344 -27.91 3.98 -3.41
CA LEU A 344 -28.72 2.78 -3.64
C LEU A 344 -29.98 2.68 -2.77
N ALA A 345 -30.25 3.67 -1.92
CA ALA A 345 -31.48 3.69 -1.11
C ALA A 345 -32.73 3.96 -1.96
N SER A 346 -32.56 4.56 -3.15
CA SER A 346 -33.63 4.87 -4.09
C SER A 346 -33.45 4.14 -5.42
N PRO A 347 -34.54 3.68 -6.06
CA PRO A 347 -34.45 3.00 -7.36
C PRO A 347 -33.88 3.94 -8.43
N PRO A 348 -32.81 3.54 -9.14
CA PRO A 348 -32.29 4.29 -10.28
C PRO A 348 -33.08 3.92 -11.55
N GLU A 349 -32.71 4.53 -12.67
CA GLU A 349 -33.25 4.12 -13.98
C GLU A 349 -32.92 2.63 -14.26
N PRO A 350 -33.79 1.86 -14.92
CA PRO A 350 -33.54 0.44 -15.18
C PRO A 350 -32.21 0.21 -15.90
N ASN A 351 -31.42 -0.78 -15.45
CA ASN A 351 -30.12 -1.13 -16.02
C ASN A 351 -29.07 0.00 -15.97
N SER A 352 -29.15 0.87 -14.97
CA SER A 352 -28.19 1.94 -14.75
C SER A 352 -27.30 1.70 -13.53
N HIS A 353 -26.17 2.38 -13.50
CA HIS A 353 -25.11 2.24 -12.51
C HIS A 353 -24.94 3.58 -11.76
N PRO A 354 -25.73 3.85 -10.70
CA PRO A 354 -25.76 5.16 -10.03
C PRO A 354 -24.58 5.43 -9.06
N ILE A 355 -23.56 4.57 -9.01
CA ILE A 355 -22.41 4.74 -8.12
C ILE A 355 -21.38 5.57 -8.89
N GLU A 356 -21.08 6.77 -8.40
CA GLU A 356 -20.09 7.66 -8.99
C GLU A 356 -18.70 7.33 -8.40
N LEU A 357 -17.87 6.62 -9.17
CA LEU A 357 -16.58 6.08 -8.69
C LEU A 357 -15.53 7.15 -8.39
N ASP A 358 -15.71 8.39 -8.83
CA ASP A 358 -14.82 9.52 -8.51
C ASP A 358 -14.99 10.01 -7.06
N GLU A 359 -16.13 9.73 -6.42
CA GLU A 359 -16.37 9.95 -4.99
C GLU A 359 -15.82 8.81 -4.11
N PHE A 360 -15.44 7.69 -4.73
CA PHE A 360 -14.88 6.53 -4.04
C PHE A 360 -13.35 6.67 -3.91
N ILE A 361 -12.83 6.35 -2.72
CA ILE A 361 -11.42 6.50 -2.39
C ILE A 361 -10.74 5.16 -2.15
N ALA A 362 -9.49 5.05 -2.61
CA ALA A 362 -8.62 3.91 -2.33
C ALA A 362 -7.81 4.08 -1.02
N GLU A 363 -7.91 5.24 -0.37
CA GLU A 363 -7.23 5.50 0.91
C GLU A 363 -7.75 4.53 1.98
N ASP A 364 -6.84 4.02 2.82
CA ASP A 364 -7.09 3.02 3.85
C ASP A 364 -7.72 1.70 3.39
N ALA A 365 -7.94 1.49 2.09
CA ALA A 365 -8.52 0.27 1.55
C ALA A 365 -7.69 -0.98 1.92
N GLN A 366 -6.36 -0.81 1.95
CA GLN A 366 -5.41 -1.85 2.34
C GLN A 366 -5.43 -2.22 3.83
N SER A 367 -6.10 -1.42 4.67
CA SER A 367 -6.31 -1.68 6.09
C SER A 367 -7.63 -2.39 6.40
N ARG A 368 -8.46 -2.65 5.38
CA ARG A 368 -9.69 -3.44 5.51
C ARG A 368 -9.36 -4.91 5.64
N LEU A 369 -10.29 -5.67 6.21
CA LEU A 369 -10.16 -7.11 6.43
C LEU A 369 -9.91 -7.84 5.11
N TYR A 370 -10.58 -7.41 4.04
CA TYR A 370 -10.40 -7.94 2.69
C TYR A 370 -10.07 -6.79 1.74
N PRO A 371 -8.79 -6.46 1.51
CA PRO A 371 -8.41 -5.35 0.64
C PRO A 371 -8.49 -5.66 -0.86
N SER A 372 -8.70 -6.92 -1.24
CA SER A 372 -8.78 -7.37 -2.64
C SER A 372 -9.81 -8.49 -2.80
N LEU A 373 -10.37 -8.58 -4.00
CA LEU A 373 -11.21 -9.68 -4.44
C LEU A 373 -10.56 -10.33 -5.68
N ILE A 374 -10.65 -11.64 -5.84
CA ILE A 374 -10.15 -12.35 -7.02
C ILE A 374 -11.26 -13.26 -7.57
N ILE A 375 -11.43 -13.28 -8.89
CA ILE A 375 -12.32 -14.20 -9.59
C ILE A 375 -11.48 -15.02 -10.57
N ARG A 376 -11.46 -16.34 -10.40
CA ARG A 376 -10.67 -17.24 -11.27
C ARG A 376 -11.31 -18.62 -11.41
N PRO A 377 -11.05 -19.35 -12.51
CA PRO A 377 -11.59 -20.69 -12.77
C PRO A 377 -11.44 -21.71 -11.62
#